data_AF-A0A932EX17-F1
#
_entry.id   AF-A0A932EX17-F1
#
_cell.length_a   1.000
_cell.length_b   1.000
_cell.length_c   1.000
_cell.angle_alpha   90.00
_cell.angle_beta   90.00
_cell.angle_gamma   90.00
#
_symmetry.space_group_name_H-M   'P 1'
#
loop_
_entity.id
_entity.type
_entity.pdbx_description
1 polymer ?
#
loop_
_entity_poly.entity_id
_entity_poly.type
_entity_poly.pdbx_seq_one_letter_code
_entity_poly.pdbx_strand_id
1 'polypeptide(L)'
;MPPDESSPTEPSGHPPAAGPSGHPPAAGPSGDPPAAGPSGDPPTAARHDVPVAAAADEDVVDALPEDLDVSAYVGPYTFPDNNRRRIPGYLYLAVAAATVVLWAATRGRQPVLVNDGFLWAALALALVGAYSIAAGFDLAVDEQDALVVATRRVGFPVGHASAQLGWRGLRSRPTWRLLLYSADNPPARRALVLVDGVDGEVVDWFAEDNPEDWSDLEGSLARSGDRAPRA
;
A
#
# COMPACT_ATOMS: atom_id res chain seq x y z
N MET A 1 64.32 -13.06 2.47
CA MET A 1 64.37 -13.56 3.85
C MET A 1 63.05 -13.18 4.52
N PRO A 2 62.04 -14.07 4.48
CA PRO A 2 60.79 -13.92 5.22
C PRO A 2 60.95 -14.45 6.66
N PRO A 3 60.08 -14.03 7.57
CA PRO A 3 59.21 -14.99 8.27
C PRO A 3 57.79 -14.40 8.44
N ASP A 4 56.73 -15.08 8.86
CA ASP A 4 56.25 -16.47 8.92
C ASP A 4 54.75 -16.31 9.30
N GLU A 5 53.93 -17.28 8.96
CA GLU A 5 52.47 -17.33 9.05
C GLU A 5 51.92 -17.19 10.47
N SER A 6 50.68 -16.68 10.62
CA SER A 6 49.67 -17.21 11.57
C SER A 6 48.31 -16.53 11.38
N SER A 7 47.38 -17.24 10.72
CA SER A 7 45.94 -16.96 10.76
C SER A 7 45.32 -17.42 12.09
N PRO A 8 44.30 -16.73 12.62
CA PRO A 8 43.38 -17.34 13.59
C PRO A 8 42.00 -17.61 12.99
N THR A 9 41.59 -18.87 13.12
CA THR A 9 40.29 -19.47 12.82
C THR A 9 39.16 -18.91 13.71
N GLU A 10 37.94 -18.83 13.15
CA GLU A 10 36.67 -18.50 13.81
C GLU A 10 36.38 -19.30 15.11
N PRO A 11 35.43 -18.80 15.92
CA PRO A 11 34.36 -19.68 16.37
C PRO A 11 32.96 -19.15 16.02
N SER A 12 32.23 -19.96 15.26
CA SER A 12 30.80 -19.83 14.99
C SER A 12 29.98 -19.93 16.29
N GLY A 13 29.12 -18.94 16.56
CA GLY A 13 28.18 -18.94 17.67
C GLY A 13 26.73 -18.96 17.18
N HIS A 14 26.07 -20.10 17.32
CA HIS A 14 24.64 -20.32 17.11
C HIS A 14 23.90 -20.14 18.45
N PRO A 15 22.83 -19.33 18.57
CA PRO A 15 22.03 -19.31 19.79
C PRO A 15 21.15 -20.56 19.91
N PRO A 16 20.91 -21.10 21.12
CA PRO A 16 20.19 -22.36 21.32
C PRO A 16 18.67 -22.20 21.21
N ALA A 17 18.04 -23.24 20.64
CA ALA A 17 16.59 -23.42 20.57
C ALA A 17 15.97 -23.71 21.95
N ALA A 18 14.90 -22.99 22.29
CA ALA A 18 14.06 -23.29 23.46
C ALA A 18 12.96 -24.30 23.07
N GLY A 19 12.96 -25.44 23.77
CA GLY A 19 11.94 -26.49 23.65
C GLY A 19 10.65 -26.20 24.45
N PRO A 20 9.64 -27.10 24.33
CA PRO A 20 8.23 -26.79 24.53
C PRO A 20 7.78 -26.93 25.98
N SER A 21 6.96 -25.99 26.47
CA SER A 21 6.29 -26.10 27.77
C SER A 21 4.83 -26.49 27.58
N GLY A 22 4.45 -27.58 28.25
CA GLY A 22 3.24 -28.37 28.00
C GLY A 22 1.91 -27.78 28.47
N HIS A 23 0.85 -28.32 27.87
CA HIS A 23 -0.57 -28.12 28.18
C HIS A 23 -1.08 -29.29 29.04
N PRO A 24 -2.04 -29.08 29.96
CA PRO A 24 -2.93 -30.15 30.40
C PRO A 24 -4.41 -29.89 30.01
N PRO A 25 -5.28 -30.92 29.94
CA PRO A 25 -6.47 -30.89 29.09
C PRO A 25 -7.85 -30.90 29.82
N ALA A 26 -8.85 -30.50 29.02
CA ALA A 26 -10.24 -31.00 28.86
C ALA A 26 -11.29 -30.91 30.00
N ALA A 27 -12.48 -30.38 29.64
CA ALA A 27 -13.73 -31.15 29.51
C ALA A 27 -14.92 -30.27 29.05
N GLY A 28 -15.60 -30.67 27.96
CA GLY A 28 -16.99 -30.26 27.64
C GLY A 28 -18.02 -30.99 28.52
N PRO A 29 -19.34 -30.69 28.43
CA PRO A 29 -20.18 -31.17 27.30
C PRO A 29 -21.23 -30.13 26.82
N SER A 30 -21.54 -30.05 25.52
CA SER A 30 -22.57 -30.81 24.76
C SER A 30 -24.03 -30.48 25.13
N GLY A 31 -24.78 -29.92 24.17
CA GLY A 31 -26.25 -29.85 24.22
C GLY A 31 -26.84 -29.02 23.07
N ASP A 32 -27.19 -29.68 21.97
CA ASP A 32 -27.88 -29.13 20.79
C ASP A 32 -29.39 -28.87 21.05
N PRO A 33 -30.07 -28.08 20.19
CA PRO A 33 -31.30 -27.34 20.50
C PRO A 33 -32.59 -28.11 20.13
N PRO A 34 -33.78 -27.70 20.63
CA PRO A 34 -35.03 -28.04 19.98
C PRO A 34 -35.74 -26.83 19.34
N ALA A 35 -36.39 -27.15 18.23
CA ALA A 35 -36.91 -26.28 17.19
C ALA A 35 -38.32 -25.70 17.44
N ALA A 36 -38.52 -24.52 16.84
CA ALA A 36 -39.65 -24.07 16.01
C ALA A 36 -41.11 -24.01 16.52
N GLY A 37 -41.63 -22.78 16.52
CA GLY A 37 -42.93 -22.39 15.93
C GLY A 37 -43.90 -21.63 16.86
N PRO A 38 -44.89 -20.86 16.34
CA PRO A 38 -44.92 -20.07 15.12
C PRO A 38 -45.39 -18.59 15.33
N SER A 39 -44.97 -17.73 14.40
CA SER A 39 -45.56 -16.46 13.89
C SER A 39 -46.38 -15.52 14.79
N GLY A 40 -45.87 -14.29 14.93
CA GLY A 40 -46.64 -13.07 15.19
C GLY A 40 -45.73 -11.83 15.27
N ASP A 41 -45.55 -11.10 14.17
CA ASP A 41 -44.86 -9.79 14.16
C ASP A 41 -45.85 -8.65 14.52
N PRO A 42 -45.39 -7.46 14.98
CA PRO A 42 -44.09 -7.10 15.58
C PRO A 42 -44.27 -6.30 16.90
N PRO A 43 -43.32 -6.31 17.87
CA PRO A 43 -43.32 -5.29 18.91
C PRO A 43 -42.30 -4.19 18.61
N THR A 44 -42.80 -2.96 18.68
CA THR A 44 -42.10 -1.71 19.02
C THR A 44 -40.64 -1.90 19.40
N ALA A 45 -39.72 -1.31 18.62
CA ALA A 45 -38.29 -1.29 18.90
C ALA A 45 -38.02 -0.56 20.23
N ALA A 46 -38.16 -1.31 21.32
CA ALA A 46 -37.65 -0.95 22.63
C ALA A 46 -36.14 -0.87 22.52
N ARG A 47 -35.58 0.23 23.00
CA ARG A 47 -34.14 0.36 23.22
C ARG A 47 -33.71 -0.84 24.06
N HIS A 48 -32.85 -1.68 23.49
CA HIS A 48 -32.21 -2.76 24.24
C HIS A 48 -31.17 -2.11 25.17
N ASP A 49 -31.62 -1.71 26.35
CA ASP A 49 -30.74 -1.49 27.49
C ASP A 49 -30.25 -2.87 27.94
N VAL A 50 -29.14 -3.31 27.35
CA VAL A 50 -28.39 -4.47 27.84
C VAL A 50 -27.83 -4.04 29.20
N PRO A 51 -28.12 -4.77 30.31
CA PRO A 51 -27.45 -4.49 31.57
C PRO A 51 -25.97 -4.83 31.39
N VAL A 52 -25.16 -3.80 31.11
CA VAL A 52 -23.71 -3.90 31.20
C VAL A 52 -23.42 -4.11 32.67
N ALA A 53 -23.11 -5.35 33.05
CA ALA A 53 -22.51 -5.61 34.35
C ALA A 53 -21.28 -4.70 34.43
N ALA A 54 -21.25 -3.83 35.44
CA ALA A 54 -20.12 -2.94 35.68
C ALA A 54 -18.90 -3.79 36.06
N ALA A 55 -18.21 -4.32 35.06
CA ALA A 55 -16.79 -4.57 35.19
C ALA A 55 -16.17 -3.23 35.59
N ALA A 56 -15.26 -3.24 36.56
CA ALA A 56 -14.49 -2.04 36.85
C ALA A 56 -13.83 -1.58 35.53
N ASP A 57 -13.81 -0.27 35.24
CA ASP A 57 -13.16 0.29 34.04
C ASP A 57 -11.71 -0.22 33.85
N GLU A 58 -11.11 -0.69 34.95
CA GLU A 58 -9.77 -1.27 35.04
C GLU A 58 -9.61 -2.62 34.29
N ASP A 59 -10.70 -3.33 33.99
CA ASP A 59 -10.68 -4.65 33.34
C ASP A 59 -10.99 -4.62 31.83
N VAL A 60 -11.36 -3.46 31.28
CA VAL A 60 -11.57 -3.29 29.82
C VAL A 60 -10.25 -2.93 29.18
N VAL A 61 -9.46 -3.96 28.83
CA VAL A 61 -8.27 -3.80 28.01
C VAL A 61 -8.72 -3.59 26.56
N ASP A 62 -8.53 -2.38 26.04
CA ASP A 62 -8.71 -2.07 24.61
C ASP A 62 -7.66 -2.84 23.80
N ALA A 63 -7.97 -4.11 23.51
CA ALA A 63 -7.13 -4.96 22.69
C ALA A 63 -7.37 -4.61 21.22
N LEU A 64 -6.32 -4.19 20.54
CA LEU A 64 -6.39 -3.90 19.12
C LEU A 64 -6.78 -5.19 18.36
N PRO A 65 -7.79 -5.16 17.49
CA PRO A 65 -8.14 -6.30 16.65
C PRO A 65 -6.92 -6.83 15.88
N GLU A 66 -6.87 -8.15 15.65
CA GLU A 66 -5.71 -8.81 15.02
C GLU A 66 -5.39 -8.28 13.62
N ASP A 67 -6.39 -7.75 12.90
CA ASP A 67 -6.26 -7.12 11.59
C ASP A 67 -5.71 -5.68 11.63
N LEU A 68 -5.70 -5.05 12.81
CA LEU A 68 -5.18 -3.71 13.07
C LEU A 68 -3.83 -3.73 13.80
N ASP A 69 -3.29 -4.89 14.14
CA ASP A 69 -1.99 -5.03 14.77
C ASP A 69 -0.85 -4.58 13.83
N VAL A 70 -0.47 -3.30 13.98
CA VAL A 70 0.62 -2.66 13.24
C VAL A 70 1.97 -3.36 13.48
N SER A 71 2.10 -4.12 14.57
CA SER A 71 3.32 -4.88 14.87
C SER A 71 3.42 -6.20 14.10
N ALA A 72 2.29 -6.76 13.63
CA ALA A 72 2.25 -8.03 12.91
C ALA A 72 2.70 -7.93 11.43
N TYR A 73 2.65 -6.73 10.83
CA TYR A 73 3.13 -6.49 9.47
C TYR A 73 3.88 -5.16 9.33
N VAL A 74 5.17 -5.19 9.67
CA VAL A 74 6.17 -4.15 9.38
C VAL A 74 7.02 -4.51 8.14
N GLY A 75 6.41 -5.16 7.15
CA GLY A 75 7.05 -5.34 5.85
C GLY A 75 7.28 -3.99 5.16
N PRO A 76 8.30 -3.84 4.30
CA PRO A 76 8.48 -2.63 3.51
C PRO A 76 7.18 -2.32 2.74
N TYR A 77 6.58 -1.15 3.01
CA TYR A 77 5.36 -0.73 2.34
C TYR A 77 5.63 -0.65 0.84
N THR A 78 5.10 -1.61 0.09
CA THR A 78 5.34 -1.72 -1.36
C THR A 78 4.21 -1.03 -2.10
N PHE A 79 4.53 0.05 -2.79
CA PHE A 79 3.54 0.77 -3.59
C PHE A 79 3.08 -0.06 -4.80
N PRO A 80 1.81 0.07 -5.23
CA PRO A 80 1.31 -0.61 -6.41
C PRO A 80 2.10 -0.21 -7.67
N ASP A 81 2.71 -1.19 -8.31
CA ASP A 81 3.43 -1.00 -9.56
C ASP A 81 2.48 -1.13 -10.78
N ASN A 82 2.69 -0.27 -11.78
CA ASN A 82 1.88 -0.20 -13.00
C ASN A 82 2.22 -1.34 -13.99
N ASN A 83 3.36 -2.02 -13.80
CA ASN A 83 3.83 -3.12 -14.65
C ASN A 83 2.78 -4.24 -14.84
N ARG A 84 1.85 -4.43 -13.89
CA ARG A 84 0.76 -5.42 -14.03
C ARG A 84 -0.11 -5.24 -15.28
N ARG A 85 -0.11 -4.07 -15.94
CA ARG A 85 -0.78 -3.86 -17.24
C ARG A 85 -0.20 -4.70 -18.38
N ARG A 86 1.03 -5.22 -18.24
CA ARG A 86 1.63 -6.14 -19.22
C ARG A 86 0.88 -7.48 -19.30
N ILE A 87 0.33 -7.97 -18.19
CA ILE A 87 -0.42 -9.24 -18.13
C ILE A 87 -1.64 -9.23 -19.07
N PRO A 88 -2.63 -8.32 -18.93
CA PRO A 88 -3.74 -8.24 -19.87
C PRO A 88 -3.25 -7.89 -21.28
N GLY A 89 -2.17 -7.12 -21.42
CA GLY A 89 -1.55 -6.84 -22.72
C GLY A 89 -1.15 -8.11 -23.48
N TYR A 90 -0.42 -9.02 -22.84
CA TYR A 90 -0.05 -10.31 -23.43
C TYR A 90 -1.28 -11.19 -23.71
N LEU A 91 -2.28 -11.17 -22.82
CA LEU A 91 -3.53 -11.90 -23.06
C LEU A 91 -4.25 -11.39 -24.30
N TYR A 92 -4.34 -10.07 -24.50
CA TYR A 92 -4.95 -9.50 -25.71
C TYR A 92 -4.17 -9.88 -26.97
N LEU A 93 -2.83 -9.88 -26.93
CA LEU A 93 -2.01 -10.35 -28.05
C LEU A 93 -2.20 -11.84 -28.35
N ALA A 94 -2.30 -12.68 -27.31
CA ALA A 94 -2.55 -14.11 -27.47
C ALA A 94 -3.92 -14.38 -28.11
N VAL A 95 -4.97 -13.68 -27.65
CA VAL A 95 -6.31 -13.77 -28.24
C VAL A 95 -6.30 -13.25 -29.68
N ALA A 96 -5.64 -12.12 -29.96
CA ALA A 96 -5.48 -11.60 -31.32
C ALA A 96 -4.85 -12.63 -32.27
N ALA A 97 -3.76 -13.27 -31.82
CA ALA A 97 -3.10 -14.33 -32.59
C ALA A 97 -4.05 -15.53 -32.84
N ALA A 98 -4.79 -15.96 -31.82
CA ALA A 98 -5.78 -17.05 -31.96
C ALA A 98 -6.88 -16.69 -32.96
N THR A 99 -7.37 -15.44 -32.94
CA THR A 99 -8.37 -14.93 -33.89
C THR A 99 -7.83 -14.96 -35.33
N VAL A 100 -6.58 -14.57 -35.57
CA VAL A 100 -5.93 -14.65 -36.89
C VAL A 100 -5.77 -16.10 -37.34
N VAL A 101 -5.29 -16.99 -36.46
CA VAL A 101 -5.13 -18.42 -36.78
C VAL A 101 -6.46 -19.05 -37.16
N LEU A 102 -7.53 -18.75 -36.43
CA LEU A 102 -8.88 -19.26 -36.71
C LEU A 102 -9.41 -18.78 -38.07
N TRP A 103 -9.23 -17.49 -38.38
CA TRP A 103 -9.59 -16.92 -39.68
C TRP A 103 -8.79 -17.57 -40.82
N ALA A 104 -7.47 -17.68 -40.66
CA ALA A 104 -6.59 -18.26 -41.68
C ALA A 104 -6.90 -19.74 -41.92
N ALA A 105 -7.16 -20.51 -40.86
CA ALA A 105 -7.51 -21.91 -40.98
C ALA A 105 -8.84 -22.08 -41.75
N THR A 106 -9.87 -21.32 -41.42
CA THR A 106 -11.21 -21.51 -42.00
C THR A 106 -11.39 -20.89 -43.40
N ARG A 107 -10.43 -20.07 -43.83
CA ARG A 107 -10.44 -19.43 -45.16
C ARG A 107 -10.58 -20.46 -46.28
N GLY A 108 -11.52 -20.23 -47.19
CA GLY A 108 -11.80 -21.12 -48.33
C GLY A 108 -12.74 -22.31 -48.04
N ARG A 109 -13.15 -22.53 -46.77
CA ARG A 109 -14.06 -23.63 -46.38
C ARG A 109 -15.53 -23.22 -46.25
N GLN A 110 -15.93 -22.05 -46.78
CA GLN A 110 -17.25 -21.43 -46.60
C GLN A 110 -17.77 -21.44 -45.13
N PRO A 111 -17.00 -20.94 -44.15
CA PRO A 111 -17.41 -20.94 -42.75
C PRO A 111 -18.57 -19.96 -42.49
N VAL A 112 -19.61 -20.39 -41.77
CA VAL A 112 -20.75 -19.53 -41.41
C VAL A 112 -20.42 -18.59 -40.23
N LEU A 113 -19.56 -19.01 -39.30
CA LEU A 113 -19.24 -18.29 -38.06
C LEU A 113 -18.01 -17.38 -38.14
N VAL A 114 -17.13 -17.57 -39.13
CA VAL A 114 -15.85 -16.86 -39.23
C VAL A 114 -15.83 -16.01 -40.49
N ASN A 115 -15.69 -14.69 -40.32
CA ASN A 115 -15.70 -13.70 -41.39
C ASN A 115 -14.48 -12.76 -41.28
N ASP A 116 -14.33 -11.83 -42.22
CA ASP A 116 -13.22 -10.86 -42.22
C ASP A 116 -13.24 -9.90 -41.02
N GLY A 117 -14.35 -9.82 -40.28
CA GLY A 117 -14.42 -9.13 -38.99
C GLY A 117 -13.45 -9.69 -37.94
N PHE A 118 -13.06 -10.96 -38.05
CA PHE A 118 -12.03 -11.56 -37.19
C PHE A 118 -10.67 -10.87 -37.37
N LEU A 119 -10.33 -10.39 -38.57
CA LEU A 119 -9.10 -9.63 -38.79
C LEU A 119 -9.16 -8.26 -38.12
N TRP A 120 -10.30 -7.58 -38.18
CA TRP A 120 -10.49 -6.30 -37.50
C TRP A 120 -10.49 -6.45 -35.98
N ALA A 121 -11.10 -7.51 -35.46
CA ALA A 121 -11.06 -7.84 -34.03
C ALA A 121 -9.62 -8.13 -33.57
N ALA A 122 -8.86 -8.92 -34.34
CA ALA A 122 -7.45 -9.19 -34.07
C ALA A 122 -6.61 -7.91 -34.08
N LEU A 123 -6.83 -7.02 -35.06
CA LEU A 123 -6.12 -5.74 -35.13
C LEU A 123 -6.43 -4.86 -33.91
N ALA A 124 -7.71 -4.73 -33.54
CA ALA A 124 -8.11 -3.94 -32.37
C ALA A 124 -7.48 -4.49 -31.07
N LEU A 125 -7.54 -5.81 -30.86
CA LEU A 125 -6.90 -6.47 -29.73
C LEU A 125 -5.38 -6.29 -29.74
N ALA A 126 -4.74 -6.37 -30.92
CA ALA A 126 -3.30 -6.17 -31.04
C ALA A 126 -2.90 -4.74 -30.64
N LEU A 127 -3.65 -3.73 -31.08
CA LEU A 127 -3.41 -2.32 -30.72
C LEU A 127 -3.59 -2.08 -29.22
N VAL A 128 -4.67 -2.60 -28.63
CA VAL A 128 -4.94 -2.46 -27.18
C VAL A 128 -3.92 -3.24 -26.35
N GLY A 129 -3.52 -4.42 -26.81
CA GLY A 129 -2.49 -5.24 -26.17
C GLY A 129 -1.12 -4.56 -26.17
N ALA A 130 -0.69 -4.07 -27.33
CA ALA A 130 0.54 -3.30 -27.47
C ALA A 130 0.53 -2.02 -26.61
N TYR A 131 -0.59 -1.31 -26.58
CA TYR A 131 -0.75 -0.13 -25.72
C TYR A 131 -0.64 -0.50 -24.22
N SER A 132 -1.28 -1.58 -23.79
CA SER A 132 -1.24 -2.04 -22.39
C SER A 132 0.18 -2.42 -21.94
N ILE A 133 0.96 -3.07 -22.83
CA ILE A 133 2.37 -3.39 -22.56
C ILE A 133 3.20 -2.11 -22.50
N ALA A 134 3.02 -1.20 -23.47
CA ALA A 134 3.72 0.07 -23.48
C ALA A 134 3.37 0.92 -22.23
N ALA A 135 2.14 0.88 -21.76
CA ALA A 135 1.72 1.62 -20.57
C ALA A 135 2.11 0.96 -19.24
N GLY A 136 2.61 -0.29 -19.26
CA GLY A 136 3.09 -0.99 -18.06
C GLY A 136 4.50 -0.52 -17.67
N PHE A 137 4.59 0.64 -17.04
CA PHE A 137 5.83 1.14 -16.44
C PHE A 137 6.14 0.43 -15.12
N ASP A 138 7.43 0.25 -14.84
CA ASP A 138 7.93 -0.18 -13.54
C ASP A 138 8.18 1.07 -12.66
N LEU A 139 7.73 1.04 -11.40
CA LEU A 139 8.09 2.03 -10.38
C LEU A 139 9.50 1.71 -9.86
N ALA A 140 10.52 2.18 -10.58
CA ALA A 140 11.92 1.89 -10.27
C ALA A 140 12.50 2.79 -9.17
N VAL A 141 11.96 4.00 -9.00
CA VAL A 141 12.34 4.95 -7.95
C VAL A 141 11.35 4.83 -6.81
N ASP A 142 11.85 4.45 -5.64
CA ASP A 142 11.02 4.37 -4.43
C ASP A 142 10.82 5.76 -3.77
N GLU A 143 10.04 5.77 -2.70
CA GLU A 143 9.72 7.00 -1.96
C GLU A 143 10.96 7.67 -1.37
N GLN A 144 11.91 6.89 -0.86
CA GLN A 144 13.10 7.40 -0.19
C GLN A 144 14.05 8.05 -1.19
N ASP A 145 14.27 7.41 -2.32
CA ASP A 145 15.07 7.94 -3.42
C ASP A 145 14.46 9.23 -3.98
N ALA A 146 13.13 9.26 -4.15
CA ALA A 146 12.42 10.45 -4.59
C ALA A 146 12.54 11.62 -3.57
N LEU A 147 12.49 11.32 -2.27
CA LEU A 147 12.72 12.31 -1.20
C LEU A 147 14.15 12.85 -1.21
N VAL A 148 15.15 12.00 -1.47
CA VAL A 148 16.54 12.44 -1.61
C VAL A 148 16.69 13.37 -2.82
N VAL A 149 16.09 13.03 -3.96
CA VAL A 149 16.08 13.87 -5.16
C VAL A 149 15.40 15.22 -4.87
N ALA A 150 14.24 15.20 -4.23
CA ALA A 150 13.49 16.41 -3.90
C ALA A 150 14.24 17.32 -2.91
N THR A 151 14.85 16.75 -1.87
CA THR A 151 15.63 17.49 -0.88
C THR A 151 16.84 18.18 -1.52
N ARG A 152 17.53 17.50 -2.45
CA ARG A 152 18.62 18.11 -3.24
C ARG A 152 18.13 19.26 -4.12
N ARG A 153 16.85 19.24 -4.55
CA ARG A 153 16.29 20.24 -5.46
C ARG A 153 15.90 21.56 -4.79
N VAL A 154 15.38 21.51 -3.56
CA VAL A 154 14.73 22.67 -2.90
C VAL A 154 15.69 23.64 -2.22
N GLY A 155 16.91 23.20 -1.88
CA GLY A 155 17.97 24.09 -1.40
C GLY A 155 17.76 24.67 0.00
N PHE A 156 16.89 24.07 0.81
CA PHE A 156 16.71 24.40 2.23
C PHE A 156 16.70 23.13 3.09
N PRO A 157 17.06 23.20 4.39
CA PRO A 157 17.00 22.03 5.26
C PRO A 157 15.55 21.60 5.44
N VAL A 158 15.22 20.36 5.06
CA VAL A 158 13.89 19.79 5.16
C VAL A 158 13.70 19.15 6.53
N GLY A 159 12.58 19.44 7.19
CA GLY A 159 12.17 18.81 8.45
C GLY A 159 11.11 17.73 8.21
N HIS A 160 9.87 18.18 8.03
CA HIS A 160 8.74 17.28 7.70
C HIS A 160 8.55 17.20 6.19
N ALA A 161 8.36 15.99 5.69
CA ALA A 161 8.03 15.74 4.30
C ALA A 161 6.95 14.67 4.19
N SER A 162 6.17 14.76 3.12
CA SER A 162 5.21 13.72 2.74
C SER A 162 5.37 13.43 1.26
N ALA A 163 5.17 12.18 0.88
CA ALA A 163 5.19 11.74 -0.51
C ALA A 163 3.87 11.08 -0.88
N GLN A 164 3.42 11.33 -2.09
CA GLN A 164 2.22 10.72 -2.66
C GLN A 164 2.53 10.22 -4.07
N LEU A 165 2.15 8.97 -4.35
CA LEU A 165 2.26 8.41 -5.69
C LEU A 165 1.07 8.84 -6.55
N GLY A 166 1.36 9.42 -7.71
CA GLY A 166 0.39 9.77 -8.74
C GLY A 166 0.79 9.24 -10.12
N TRP A 167 -0.04 9.53 -11.13
CA TRP A 167 0.19 9.12 -12.51
C TRP A 167 -0.04 10.28 -13.47
N ARG A 168 0.80 10.38 -14.51
CA ARG A 168 0.70 11.42 -15.54
C ARG A 168 0.67 10.87 -16.96
N GLY A 169 0.09 11.65 -17.86
CA GLY A 169 0.02 11.36 -19.29
C GLY A 169 -0.84 10.14 -19.63
N LEU A 170 -0.97 9.86 -20.92
CA LEU A 170 -1.83 8.78 -21.43
C LEU A 170 -1.36 7.39 -20.96
N ARG A 171 -0.04 7.15 -20.97
CA ARG A 171 0.55 5.89 -20.54
C ARG A 171 0.57 5.71 -19.01
N SER A 172 -0.03 6.61 -18.23
CA SER A 172 -0.08 6.56 -16.77
C SER A 172 1.31 6.38 -16.16
N ARG A 173 2.26 7.26 -16.52
CA ARG A 173 3.63 7.17 -16.01
C ARG A 173 3.65 7.54 -14.52
N PRO A 174 4.24 6.71 -13.64
CA PRO A 174 4.23 6.97 -12.20
C PRO A 174 5.03 8.24 -11.87
N THR A 175 4.59 8.99 -10.86
CA THR A 175 5.21 10.26 -10.45
C THR A 175 4.98 10.49 -8.97
N TRP A 176 6.07 10.71 -8.24
CA TRP A 176 6.04 11.12 -6.84
C TRP A 176 5.72 12.61 -6.75
N ARG A 177 4.72 12.95 -5.94
CA ARG A 177 4.39 14.31 -5.54
C ARG A 177 4.83 14.48 -4.10
N LEU A 178 5.86 15.27 -3.89
CA LEU A 178 6.47 15.46 -2.58
C LEU A 178 6.15 16.86 -2.08
N LEU A 179 5.66 16.94 -0.85
CA LEU A 179 5.48 18.20 -0.13
C LEU A 179 6.50 18.23 1.00
N LEU A 180 7.37 19.25 1.00
CA LEU A 180 8.48 19.41 1.92
C LEU A 180 8.32 20.70 2.71
N TYR A 181 8.58 20.65 4.02
CA TYR A 181 8.63 21.81 4.90
C TYR A 181 10.04 22.05 5.42
N SER A 182 10.41 23.31 5.64
CA SER A 182 11.68 23.66 6.27
C SER A 182 11.79 23.07 7.68
N ALA A 183 13.02 22.83 8.14
CA ALA A 183 13.29 22.24 9.46
C ALA A 183 13.00 23.17 10.66
N ASP A 184 12.77 24.46 10.41
CA ASP A 184 12.42 25.43 11.46
C ASP A 184 11.03 25.13 12.06
N ASN A 185 10.80 25.56 13.30
CA ASN A 185 9.52 25.42 13.98
C ASN A 185 9.00 26.80 14.46
N PRO A 186 7.88 27.33 13.92
CA PRO A 186 7.07 26.75 12.83
C PRO A 186 7.80 26.80 11.47
N PRO A 187 7.44 25.93 10.52
CA PRO A 187 8.12 25.87 9.22
C PRO A 187 7.89 27.15 8.42
N ALA A 188 8.97 27.87 8.12
CA ALA A 188 8.94 29.13 7.39
C ALA A 188 8.75 28.96 5.87
N ARG A 189 9.18 27.83 5.29
CA ARG A 189 9.09 27.55 3.86
C ARG A 189 8.46 26.20 3.57
N ARG A 190 7.79 26.10 2.43
CA ARG A 190 7.35 24.83 1.86
C ARG A 190 7.74 24.71 0.39
N ALA A 191 7.84 23.48 -0.08
CA ALA A 191 8.09 23.19 -1.48
C ALA A 191 7.27 21.99 -1.93
N LEU A 192 6.86 22.03 -3.19
CA LEU A 192 6.23 20.91 -3.86
C LEU A 192 7.11 20.48 -5.02
N VAL A 193 7.48 19.20 -5.06
CA VAL A 193 8.38 18.63 -6.07
C VAL A 193 7.72 17.43 -6.72
N LEU A 194 7.75 17.38 -8.04
CA LEU A 194 7.31 16.22 -8.83
C LEU A 194 8.54 15.46 -9.33
N VAL A 195 8.67 14.21 -8.94
CA VAL A 195 9.77 13.33 -9.36
C VAL A 195 9.21 12.15 -10.17
N ASP A 196 9.77 11.88 -11.33
CA ASP A 196 9.42 10.73 -12.16
C ASP A 196 9.75 9.42 -11.44
N GLY A 197 8.75 8.55 -11.26
CA GLY A 197 8.93 7.27 -10.57
C GLY A 197 9.69 6.21 -11.40
N VAL A 198 10.02 6.49 -12.66
CA VAL A 198 10.72 5.56 -13.56
C VAL A 198 12.22 5.85 -13.62
N ASP A 199 12.63 7.12 -13.71
CA ASP A 199 14.03 7.52 -13.89
C ASP A 199 14.52 8.58 -12.89
N GLY A 200 13.65 9.07 -12.00
CA GLY A 200 14.02 10.01 -10.94
C GLY A 200 14.18 11.45 -11.43
N GLU A 201 13.78 11.76 -12.66
CA GLU A 201 13.82 13.12 -13.18
C GLU A 201 12.89 14.04 -12.38
N VAL A 202 13.36 15.25 -12.03
CA VAL A 202 12.49 16.29 -11.48
C VAL A 202 11.66 16.89 -12.61
N VAL A 203 10.38 16.49 -12.67
CA VAL A 203 9.42 16.91 -13.70
C VAL A 203 9.04 18.39 -13.53
N ASP A 204 8.76 18.78 -12.29
CA ASP A 204 8.41 20.15 -11.93
C ASP A 204 8.67 20.39 -10.45
N TRP A 205 8.83 21.63 -10.04
CA TRP A 205 8.99 22.00 -8.64
C TRP A 205 8.70 23.48 -8.41
N PHE A 206 8.19 23.80 -7.24
CA PHE A 206 8.13 25.17 -6.76
C PHE A 206 8.40 25.22 -5.25
N ALA A 207 8.89 26.36 -4.78
CA ALA A 207 9.09 26.65 -3.37
C ALA A 207 8.53 28.04 -3.06
N GLU A 208 7.91 28.17 -1.90
CA GLU A 208 7.29 29.41 -1.44
C GLU A 208 7.45 29.56 0.08
N ASP A 209 7.23 30.78 0.56
CA ASP A 209 7.04 31.01 1.99
C ASP A 209 5.79 30.27 2.44
N ASN A 210 5.86 29.63 3.60
CA ASN A 210 4.77 28.79 4.08
C ASN A 210 3.53 29.66 4.34
N PRO A 211 2.41 29.48 3.60
CA PRO A 211 1.22 30.31 3.77
C PRO A 211 0.31 29.81 4.89
N GLU A 212 0.63 28.67 5.51
CA GLU A 212 -0.18 28.05 6.56
C GLU A 212 0.04 28.76 7.90
N ASP A 213 -1.06 29.12 8.56
CA ASP A 213 -1.06 29.70 9.90
C ASP A 213 -1.16 28.59 10.95
N TRP A 214 -0.12 28.49 11.78
CA TRP A 214 0.02 27.46 12.81
C TRP A 214 -0.25 27.99 14.22
N SER A 215 -0.67 29.26 14.37
CA SER A 215 -0.80 29.92 15.68
C SER A 215 -1.80 29.25 16.62
N ASP A 216 -2.84 28.61 16.09
CA ASP A 216 -3.91 28.00 16.88
C ASP A 216 -3.46 26.75 17.65
N LEU A 217 -2.41 26.07 17.17
CA LEU A 217 -1.87 24.85 17.80
C LEU A 217 -1.00 25.18 19.02
N GLU A 218 -0.24 26.27 18.98
CA GLU A 218 0.59 26.76 20.08
C GLU A 218 -0.24 26.94 21.37
N GLY A 219 -1.44 27.53 21.23
CA GLY A 219 -2.36 27.74 22.35
C GLY A 219 -3.03 26.47 22.89
N SER A 220 -3.03 25.37 22.12
CA SER A 220 -3.55 24.08 22.57
C SER A 220 -2.53 23.33 23.44
N LEU A 221 -1.25 23.34 23.04
CA LEU A 221 -0.16 22.70 23.76
C LEU A 221 0.10 23.40 25.10
N ALA A 222 0.12 24.74 25.11
CA ALA A 222 0.26 25.52 26.34
C ALA A 222 -0.87 25.26 27.36
N ARG A 223 -2.12 25.08 26.90
CA ARG A 223 -3.27 24.77 27.78
C ARG A 223 -3.24 23.35 28.35
N SER A 224 -2.59 22.41 27.66
CA SER A 224 -2.45 21.02 28.14
C SER A 224 -1.33 20.85 29.18
N GLY A 225 -0.28 21.68 29.13
CA GLY A 225 0.84 21.64 30.07
C GLY A 225 0.52 22.17 31.48
N ASP A 226 -0.58 22.91 31.66
CA ASP A 226 -0.94 23.57 32.93
C ASP A 226 -1.86 22.72 33.83
N ARG A 227 -2.22 21.49 33.42
CA ARG A 227 -2.90 20.53 34.30
C ARG A 227 -1.88 19.77 35.14
N ALA A 228 -1.43 20.38 36.23
CA ALA A 228 -0.76 19.64 37.30
C ALA A 228 -1.68 18.49 37.80
N PRO A 229 -1.15 17.30 38.12
CA PRO A 229 -1.95 16.22 38.68
C PRO A 229 -2.51 16.68 40.02
N ARG A 230 -3.84 16.68 40.16
CA ARG A 230 -4.49 16.84 41.47
C ARG A 230 -4.16 15.60 42.29
N ALA A 231 -3.39 15.81 43.36
CA ALA A 231 -3.10 14.81 44.39
C ALA A 231 -4.37 14.38 45.14
#